data_AF-A0A521ZMF7-F1
#
_entry.id   AF-A0A521ZMF7-F1
#
_cell.length_a   1.000
_cell.length_b   1.000
_cell.length_c   1.000
_cell.angle_alpha   90.00
_cell.angle_beta   90.00
_cell.angle_gamma   90.00
#
_symmetry.space_group_name_H-M   'P 1'
#
loop_
_entity.id
_entity.type
_entity.pdbx_description
1 polymer ?
#
loop_
_entity_poly.entity_id
_entity_poly.type
_entity_poly.pdbx_seq_one_letter_code
_entity_poly.pdbx_strand_id
1 'polypeptide(L)'
;MSKAPEAITPAAHPPATSETEQQRFERVLLRPQFKPLKGVFDNLRTAVPLMHAAILTTNSYQLFLGKVGYRVVVVKQIHESDCYSRLGPKGGIRAVLPVHDIATYSTLVTLVNYDSTVTTTENSLAYYDEQLREFKIQLMNRSGNAG
;
A
#
# COMPACT_ATOMS: atom_id res chain seq x y z
N MET A 1 -4.70 -63.22 32.64
CA MET A 1 -4.80 -61.75 32.80
C MET A 1 -3.87 -61.11 31.78
N SER A 2 -4.39 -60.74 30.60
CA SER A 2 -3.58 -60.18 29.50
C SER A 2 -3.84 -58.68 29.40
N LYS A 3 -2.79 -57.88 29.58
CA LYS A 3 -2.82 -56.42 29.49
C LYS A 3 -2.47 -56.04 28.03
N ALA A 4 -3.39 -55.39 27.33
CA ALA A 4 -3.14 -54.86 25.98
C ALA A 4 -2.23 -53.62 26.07
N PRO A 5 -1.33 -53.37 25.10
CA PRO A 5 -0.53 -52.15 25.05
C PRO A 5 -1.34 -50.99 24.46
N GLU A 6 -1.23 -49.82 25.09
CA GLU A 6 -1.86 -48.57 24.67
C GLU A 6 -1.31 -48.07 23.33
N ALA A 7 -2.22 -47.74 22.42
CA ALA A 7 -1.91 -47.09 21.15
C ALA A 7 -1.49 -45.64 21.39
N ILE A 8 -0.24 -45.32 21.04
CA ILE A 8 0.30 -43.96 21.06
C ILE A 8 -0.38 -43.20 19.91
N THR A 9 -1.29 -42.27 20.24
CA THR A 9 -1.89 -41.38 19.25
C THR A 9 -0.84 -40.37 18.78
N PRO A 10 -0.61 -40.16 17.47
CA PRO A 10 0.31 -39.14 17.01
C PRO A 10 -0.22 -37.76 17.38
N ALA A 11 0.64 -36.95 17.99
CA ALA A 11 0.36 -35.57 18.34
C ALA A 11 -0.19 -34.81 17.12
N ALA A 12 -1.34 -34.16 17.31
CA ALA A 12 -1.94 -33.29 16.33
C ALA A 12 -0.92 -32.25 15.85
N HIS A 13 -0.67 -32.21 14.54
CA HIS A 13 0.03 -31.11 13.90
C HIS A 13 -0.61 -29.78 14.35
N PRO A 14 0.17 -28.75 14.72
CA PRO A 14 -0.40 -27.43 15.00
C PRO A 14 -1.18 -26.96 13.77
N PRO A 15 -2.33 -26.27 13.94
CA PRO A 15 -3.10 -25.79 12.81
C PRO A 15 -2.21 -24.88 11.97
N ALA A 16 -2.18 -25.12 10.66
CA ALA A 16 -1.56 -24.21 9.71
C ALA A 16 -2.10 -22.80 9.99
N THR A 17 -1.27 -21.94 10.57
CA THR A 17 -1.66 -20.59 10.98
C THR A 17 -2.17 -19.86 9.75
N SER A 18 -3.49 -19.64 9.67
CA SER A 18 -4.08 -18.88 8.59
C SER A 18 -3.53 -17.46 8.65
N GLU A 19 -2.93 -17.00 7.56
CA GLU A 19 -2.44 -15.63 7.41
C GLU A 19 -3.56 -14.63 7.76
N THR A 20 -3.29 -13.70 8.68
CA THR A 20 -4.24 -12.63 9.01
C THR A 20 -4.37 -11.64 7.83
N GLU A 21 -5.50 -10.93 7.74
CA GLU A 21 -5.69 -9.93 6.67
C GLU A 21 -4.62 -8.84 6.68
N GLN A 22 -4.13 -8.45 7.87
CA GLN A 22 -3.03 -7.50 7.99
C GLN A 22 -1.71 -8.07 7.46
N GLN A 23 -1.34 -9.29 7.85
CA GLN A 23 -0.13 -9.95 7.34
C GLN A 23 -0.19 -10.09 5.81
N ARG A 24 -1.37 -10.43 5.28
CA ARG A 24 -1.59 -10.50 3.84
C ARG A 24 -1.42 -9.15 3.16
N PHE A 25 -2.00 -8.10 3.73
CA PHE A 25 -1.85 -6.73 3.21
C PHE A 25 -0.38 -6.35 3.09
N GLU A 26 0.38 -6.54 4.17
CA GLU A 26 1.81 -6.24 4.22
C GLU A 26 2.59 -7.10 3.23
N ARG A 27 2.32 -8.42 3.16
CA ARG A 27 2.97 -9.33 2.20
C ARG A 27 2.71 -8.94 0.74
N VAL A 28 1.47 -8.58 0.39
CA VAL A 28 1.16 -8.12 -0.97
C VAL A 28 1.85 -6.78 -1.24
N LEU A 29 1.85 -5.85 -0.28
CA LEU A 29 2.43 -4.52 -0.43
C LEU A 29 3.97 -4.56 -0.60
N LEU A 30 4.62 -5.60 -0.07
CA LEU A 30 6.05 -5.84 -0.23
C LEU A 30 6.46 -6.28 -1.64
N ARG A 31 5.51 -6.63 -2.52
CA ARG A 31 5.88 -7.08 -3.87
C ARG A 31 6.45 -5.91 -4.70
N PRO A 32 7.44 -6.16 -5.59
CA PRO A 32 8.16 -5.10 -6.27
C PRO A 32 7.31 -4.10 -7.06
N GLN A 33 6.21 -4.57 -7.67
CA GLN A 33 5.32 -3.71 -8.45
C GLN A 33 4.64 -2.63 -7.60
N PHE A 34 4.43 -2.89 -6.30
CA PHE A 34 3.76 -1.95 -5.40
C PHE A 34 4.74 -1.07 -4.61
N LYS A 35 6.02 -1.08 -4.96
CA LYS A 35 7.03 -0.23 -4.31
C LYS A 35 6.63 1.26 -4.27
N PRO A 36 6.11 1.86 -5.36
CA PRO A 36 5.62 3.24 -5.32
C PRO A 36 4.44 3.44 -4.35
N LEU A 37 3.45 2.55 -4.41
CA LEU A 37 2.28 2.59 -3.55
C LEU A 37 2.66 2.46 -2.06
N LYS A 38 3.58 1.54 -1.75
CA LYS A 38 4.14 1.39 -0.40
C LYS A 38 4.82 2.68 0.07
N GLY A 39 5.61 3.33 -0.80
CA GLY A 39 6.27 4.59 -0.49
C GLY A 39 5.29 5.68 -0.04
N VAL A 40 4.11 5.76 -0.68
CA VAL A 40 3.03 6.64 -0.22
C VAL A 40 2.52 6.18 1.15
N PHE A 41 2.11 4.92 1.28
CA PHE A 41 1.46 4.41 2.49
C PHE A 41 2.31 4.57 3.74
N ASP A 42 3.62 4.31 3.64
CA ASP A 42 4.59 4.50 4.72
C ASP A 42 4.61 5.96 5.25
N ASN A 43 4.25 6.92 4.39
CA ASN A 43 4.26 8.35 4.71
C ASN A 43 2.89 8.93 5.12
N LEU A 44 1.79 8.18 4.94
CA LEU A 44 0.45 8.62 5.35
C LEU A 44 0.25 8.57 6.88
N ARG A 45 1.13 7.92 7.64
CA ARG A 45 0.98 7.71 9.10
C ARG A 45 -0.41 7.13 9.48
N THR A 46 -1.00 6.35 8.57
CA THR A 46 -2.31 5.72 8.75
C THR A 46 -2.12 4.27 9.18
N ALA A 47 -2.95 3.79 10.11
CA ALA A 47 -2.94 2.40 10.53
C ALA A 47 -3.34 1.45 9.38
N VAL A 48 -2.66 0.31 9.27
CA VAL A 48 -2.92 -0.70 8.23
C VAL A 48 -4.40 -1.14 8.18
N PRO A 49 -5.10 -1.41 9.30
CA PRO A 49 -6.51 -1.79 9.25
C PRO A 49 -7.41 -0.72 8.59
N LEU A 50 -7.12 0.56 8.83
CA LEU A 50 -7.86 1.66 8.22
C LEU A 50 -7.56 1.77 6.72
N MET A 51 -6.29 1.62 6.31
CA MET A 51 -5.92 1.58 4.90
C MET A 51 -6.56 0.39 4.18
N HIS A 52 -6.52 -0.79 4.77
CA HIS A 52 -7.14 -2.00 4.23
C HIS A 52 -8.65 -1.80 4.01
N ALA A 53 -9.37 -1.32 5.02
CA ALA A 53 -10.81 -1.04 4.91
C ALA A 53 -11.12 0.03 3.84
N ALA A 54 -10.30 1.09 3.76
CA ALA A 54 -10.46 2.13 2.76
C ALA A 54 -10.31 1.55 1.33
N ILE A 55 -9.23 0.80 1.06
CA ILE A 55 -8.96 0.22 -0.26
C ILE A 55 -10.08 -0.71 -0.73
N LEU A 56 -10.59 -1.56 0.16
CA LEU A 56 -11.69 -2.48 -0.19
C LEU A 56 -12.96 -1.73 -0.57
N THR A 57 -13.18 -0.55 0.01
CA THR A 57 -14.41 0.24 -0.14
C THR A 57 -14.27 1.44 -1.08
N THR A 58 -13.15 1.56 -1.81
CA THR A 58 -12.91 2.62 -2.80
C THR A 58 -12.46 2.04 -4.14
N ASN A 59 -12.66 2.81 -5.20
CA ASN A 59 -12.28 2.44 -6.57
C ASN A 59 -11.31 3.46 -7.22
N SER A 60 -10.86 4.46 -6.46
CA SER A 60 -9.83 5.41 -6.89
C SER A 60 -8.94 5.82 -5.71
N TYR A 61 -7.70 6.18 -6.03
CA TYR A 61 -6.68 6.67 -5.15
C TYR A 61 -7.09 7.96 -4.45
N GLN A 62 -7.77 8.89 -5.14
CA GLN A 62 -8.28 10.10 -4.51
C GLN A 62 -9.34 9.80 -3.44
N LEU A 63 -10.26 8.87 -3.70
CA LEU A 63 -11.26 8.46 -2.71
C LEU A 63 -10.62 7.70 -1.54
N PHE A 64 -9.64 6.84 -1.83
CA PHE A 64 -8.84 6.18 -0.81
C PHE A 64 -8.17 7.19 0.12
N LEU A 65 -7.45 8.16 -0.43
CA LEU A 65 -6.79 9.23 0.33
C LEU A 65 -7.78 10.01 1.19
N GLY A 66 -8.96 10.35 0.63
CA GLY A 66 -10.04 10.99 1.37
C GLY A 66 -10.49 10.18 2.59
N LYS A 67 -10.67 8.86 2.43
CA LYS A 67 -11.07 7.97 3.55
C LYS A 67 -10.02 7.83 4.64
N VAL A 68 -8.74 7.94 4.29
CA VAL A 68 -7.64 7.90 5.27
C VAL A 68 -7.27 9.28 5.81
N GLY A 69 -8.10 10.31 5.55
CA GLY A 69 -7.98 11.64 6.14
C GLY A 69 -7.09 12.62 5.36
N TYR A 70 -6.76 12.32 4.11
CA TYR A 70 -5.93 13.16 3.25
C TYR A 70 -6.74 13.89 2.18
N ARG A 71 -6.48 15.18 2.00
CA ARG A 71 -7.02 15.96 0.88
C ARG A 71 -6.04 15.93 -0.29
N VAL A 72 -6.54 15.63 -1.49
CA VAL A 72 -5.73 15.67 -2.72
C VAL A 72 -5.72 17.08 -3.32
N VAL A 73 -4.52 17.56 -3.66
CA VAL A 73 -4.29 18.79 -4.40
C VAL A 73 -3.67 18.43 -5.74
N VAL A 74 -4.43 18.65 -6.82
CA VAL A 74 -3.97 18.35 -8.18
C VAL A 74 -3.37 19.60 -8.79
N VAL A 75 -2.14 19.50 -9.27
CA VAL A 75 -1.43 20.58 -9.96
C VAL A 75 -1.01 20.11 -11.35
N LYS A 76 -0.83 21.05 -12.28
CA LYS A 76 -0.46 20.74 -13.67
C LYS A 76 0.93 20.11 -13.78
N GLN A 77 1.88 20.55 -12.96
CA GLN A 77 3.27 20.14 -13.02
C GLN A 77 3.94 20.25 -11.65
N ILE A 78 4.91 19.37 -11.40
CA ILE A 78 5.74 19.36 -10.19
C ILE A 78 7.20 19.19 -10.63
N HIS A 79 8.06 20.13 -10.26
CA HIS A 79 9.50 20.02 -10.45
C HIS A 79 10.10 19.31 -9.24
N GLU A 80 10.64 18.11 -9.47
CA GLU A 80 11.15 17.25 -8.39
C GLU A 80 12.26 17.94 -7.57
N SER A 81 13.22 18.59 -8.23
CA SER A 81 14.34 19.31 -7.58
C SER A 81 13.87 20.34 -6.56
N ASP A 82 12.84 21.11 -6.92
CA ASP A 82 12.31 22.19 -6.08
C ASP A 82 11.64 21.62 -4.83
N CYS A 83 11.08 20.41 -4.93
CA CYS A 83 10.40 19.76 -3.81
C CYS A 83 11.39 19.34 -2.72
N TYR A 84 12.59 18.87 -3.09
CA TYR A 84 13.62 18.52 -2.09
C TYR A 84 14.10 19.73 -1.29
N SER A 85 14.13 20.93 -1.88
CA SER A 85 14.48 22.16 -1.15
C SER A 85 13.47 22.52 -0.05
N ARG A 86 12.25 22.00 -0.16
CA ARG A 86 11.13 22.23 0.76
C ARG A 86 10.83 21.02 1.66
N LEU A 87 11.69 20.01 1.64
CA LEU A 87 11.56 18.84 2.50
C LEU A 87 11.75 19.22 3.98
N GLY A 88 10.88 18.69 4.83
CA GLY A 88 10.88 18.90 6.27
C GLY A 88 9.78 19.84 6.77
N PRO A 89 9.55 19.91 8.09
CA PRO A 89 8.42 20.65 8.69
C PRO A 89 8.36 22.13 8.28
N LYS A 90 9.52 22.78 8.13
CA LYS A 90 9.59 24.20 7.74
C LYS A 90 9.17 24.45 6.29
N GLY A 91 9.46 23.51 5.38
CA GLY A 91 9.11 23.64 3.96
C GLY A 91 7.74 23.04 3.61
N GLY A 92 7.11 22.33 4.57
CA GLY A 92 5.76 21.79 4.50
C GLY A 92 5.65 20.42 3.83
N ILE A 93 6.72 19.93 3.20
CA ILE A 93 6.75 18.62 2.53
C ILE A 93 7.33 17.57 3.49
N ARG A 94 6.60 16.48 3.68
CA ARG A 94 7.03 15.34 4.49
C ARG A 94 7.80 14.33 3.66
N ALA A 95 7.33 14.05 2.45
CA ALA A 95 7.95 13.10 1.55
C ALA A 95 7.80 13.55 0.10
N VAL A 96 8.87 13.37 -0.67
CA VAL A 96 8.88 13.49 -2.14
C VAL A 96 8.99 12.07 -2.68
N LEU A 97 8.00 11.64 -3.47
CA LEU A 97 7.86 10.27 -3.95
C LEU A 97 7.80 10.27 -5.49
N PRO A 98 8.96 10.30 -6.17
CA PRO A 98 9.02 10.21 -7.63
C PRO A 98 8.86 8.76 -8.09
N VAL A 99 8.14 8.58 -9.19
CA VAL A 99 8.14 7.36 -9.99
C VAL A 99 8.68 7.69 -11.35
N HIS A 100 9.84 7.14 -11.69
CA HIS A 100 10.44 7.31 -13.00
C HIS A 100 9.87 6.23 -13.92
N ASP A 101 9.04 6.65 -14.87
CA ASP A 101 8.55 5.78 -15.92
C ASP A 101 9.57 5.76 -17.05
N ILE A 102 10.28 4.63 -17.14
CA ILE A 102 11.34 4.41 -18.13
C ILE A 102 10.75 4.32 -19.54
N ALA A 103 9.50 3.85 -19.69
CA ALA A 103 8.87 3.69 -20.99
C ALA A 103 8.51 5.04 -21.62
N THR A 104 8.06 5.98 -20.80
CA THR A 104 7.65 7.33 -21.26
C THR A 104 8.69 8.41 -20.99
N TYR A 105 9.83 8.07 -20.37
CA TYR A 105 10.84 9.01 -19.87
C TYR A 105 10.25 10.14 -19.01
N SER A 106 9.15 9.86 -18.32
CA SER A 106 8.44 10.82 -17.48
C SER A 106 8.68 10.55 -15.99
N THR A 107 8.53 11.59 -15.17
CA THR A 107 8.59 11.44 -13.70
C THR A 107 7.24 11.83 -13.11
N LEU A 108 6.60 10.88 -12.45
CA LEU A 108 5.34 11.05 -11.74
C LEU A 108 5.67 11.38 -10.29
N VAL A 109 5.50 12.64 -9.90
CA VAL A 109 5.85 13.09 -8.54
C VAL A 109 4.60 13.14 -7.67
N THR A 110 4.68 12.53 -6.49
CA THR A 110 3.69 12.68 -5.44
C THR A 110 4.34 13.21 -4.17
N LEU A 111 3.72 14.22 -3.57
CA LEU A 111 4.18 14.86 -2.34
C LEU A 111 3.20 14.54 -1.24
N VAL A 112 3.69 14.02 -0.13
CA VAL A 112 2.92 13.95 1.12
C VAL A 112 3.32 15.16 1.95
N ASN A 113 2.35 15.98 2.38
CA ASN A 113 2.60 17.20 3.12
C ASN A 113 2.35 17.01 4.63
N TYR A 114 2.77 18.00 5.42
CA TYR A 114 2.54 17.98 6.87
C TYR A 114 1.09 18.29 7.27
N ASP A 115 0.35 19.02 6.43
CA ASP A 115 -1.03 19.49 6.65
C ASP A 115 -2.11 18.48 6.21
N SER A 116 -1.77 17.19 6.17
CA SER A 116 -2.64 16.12 5.67
C SER A 116 -3.15 16.34 4.24
N THR A 117 -2.33 16.95 3.40
CA THR A 117 -2.56 16.99 1.96
C THR A 117 -1.60 16.10 1.18
N VAL A 118 -2.06 15.60 0.04
CA VAL A 118 -1.22 14.97 -0.99
C VAL A 118 -1.25 15.85 -2.23
N THR A 119 -0.10 16.40 -2.61
CA THR A 119 0.04 17.18 -3.84
C THR A 119 0.56 16.28 -4.96
N THR A 120 -0.12 16.26 -6.09
CA THR A 120 0.19 15.35 -7.18
C THR A 120 -0.28 15.91 -8.52
N THR A 121 -0.01 15.18 -9.60
CA THR A 121 -0.46 15.53 -10.97
C THR A 121 -1.56 14.57 -11.44
N GLU A 122 -2.30 14.93 -12.48
CA GLU A 122 -3.33 14.05 -13.08
C GLU A 122 -2.73 12.71 -13.53
N ASN A 123 -1.55 12.73 -14.16
CA ASN A 123 -0.86 11.51 -14.59
C ASN A 123 -0.47 10.62 -13.41
N SER A 124 -0.04 11.22 -12.29
CA SER A 124 0.27 10.47 -11.07
C SER A 124 -1.00 9.87 -10.45
N LEU A 125 -2.13 10.59 -10.46
CA LEU A 125 -3.41 10.03 -10.01
C LEU A 125 -3.82 8.81 -10.83
N ALA A 126 -3.79 8.92 -12.16
CA ALA A 126 -4.14 7.81 -13.05
C ALA A 126 -3.23 6.59 -12.81
N TYR A 127 -1.93 6.81 -12.63
CA TYR A 127 -0.98 5.76 -12.27
C TYR A 127 -1.34 5.08 -10.93
N TYR A 128 -1.63 5.87 -9.89
CA TYR A 128 -1.96 5.31 -8.58
C TYR A 128 -3.36 4.67 -8.52
N ASP A 129 -4.32 5.13 -9.32
CA ASP A 129 -5.62 4.46 -9.49
C ASP A 129 -5.41 3.02 -10.00
N GLU A 130 -4.56 2.85 -11.01
CA GLU A 130 -4.22 1.56 -11.58
C GLU A 130 -3.45 0.67 -10.58
N GLN A 131 -2.46 1.23 -9.89
CA GLN A 131 -1.74 0.52 -8.82
C GLN A 131 -2.68 0.05 -7.70
N LEU A 132 -3.62 0.89 -7.28
CA LEU A 132 -4.59 0.55 -6.24
C LEU A 132 -5.55 -0.54 -6.70
N ARG A 133 -5.98 -0.50 -7.97
CA ARG A 133 -6.82 -1.53 -8.59
C ARG A 133 -6.13 -2.89 -8.58
N GLU A 134 -4.89 -2.95 -9.06
CA GLU A 134 -4.09 -4.19 -9.07
C GLU A 134 -3.79 -4.70 -7.66
N PHE A 135 -3.49 -3.79 -6.72
CA PHE A 135 -3.30 -4.13 -5.32
C PHE A 135 -4.56 -4.75 -4.71
N LYS A 136 -5.72 -4.13 -4.93
CA LYS A 136 -7.03 -4.63 -4.48
C LYS A 136 -7.33 -6.03 -5.04
N ILE A 137 -7.07 -6.27 -6.32
CA ILE A 137 -7.23 -7.60 -6.94
C ILE A 137 -6.39 -8.65 -6.19
N GLN A 138 -5.12 -8.35 -5.91
CA GLN A 138 -4.25 -9.29 -5.19
C GLN A 138 -4.64 -9.49 -3.72
N LEU A 139 -5.21 -8.46 -3.07
CA LEU A 139 -5.80 -8.58 -1.73
C LEU A 139 -7.07 -9.45 -1.72
N MET A 140 -7.84 -9.47 -2.81
CA MET A 140 -9.08 -10.23 -2.91
C MET A 140 -8.86 -11.67 -3.38
N ASN A 141 -7.85 -11.93 -4.21
CA ASN A 141 -7.53 -13.25 -4.76
C ASN A 141 -6.94 -14.17 -3.68
N ARG A 142 -7.79 -14.86 -2.91
CA ARG A 142 -7.41 -15.76 -1.79
C ARG A 142 -6.55 -16.97 -2.20
N SER A 143 -6.24 -17.13 -3.48
CA SER A 143 -5.46 -18.26 -3.97
C SER A 143 -3.97 -18.09 -3.67
N GLY A 144 -3.54 -18.64 -2.53
CA GLY A 144 -2.32 -19.42 -2.52
C GLY A 144 -2.56 -20.61 -3.44
N ASN A 145 -2.14 -20.51 -4.71
CA ASN A 145 -2.15 -21.67 -5.58
C ASN A 145 -0.98 -22.56 -5.13
N ALA A 146 -1.31 -23.57 -4.35
CA ALA A 146 -0.58 -24.83 -4.43
C ALA A 146 -0.73 -25.30 -5.88
N GLY A 147 0.35 -25.21 -6.64
CA GLY A 147 0.50 -25.72 -7.99
C GLY A 147 1.97 -26.03 -8.19
#